data_AF-A0A9W8DFY3-F1
#
_entry.id   AF-A0A9W8DFY3-F1
#
_cell.length_a   1.000
_cell.length_b   1.000
_cell.length_c   1.000
_cell.angle_alpha   90.00
_cell.angle_beta   90.00
_cell.angle_gamma   90.00
#
_symmetry.space_group_name_H-M   'P 1'
#
loop_
_entity.id
_entity.type
_entity.pdbx_description
1 polymer ?
#
loop_
_entity_poly.entity_id
_entity_poly.type
_entity_poly.pdbx_seq_one_letter_code
_entity_poly.pdbx_strand_id
1 'polypeptide(L)'
;MKWGPLTREEQQEFQKLLVKMKQFSTAMPASKRLQEQEVSMFAGHQIVSWKSTDYLHRKDPCPLPTRARGLFTSCENGEERIVARGYDKFFTIDEVRRTEWAWIERNTHGPFEMTVKEDGCLILAGSLDQGKELLITSKHSVDVPHSKVARRWMERHLSQVGKTIEELARFLHSINATAVFELCDEEFEEQVLEYPERARGLYLHGINRNSVKLNIWSSTEVTKVAELFGFHKVERFIMNTIGEGREFADKVHKDQMLDGRAIEGFVVRCKLNESNEPYMFKIKYDMPYFMFHEWRHVTYKILSKERYLTRFPMTKLYAAWFKQNLERFTGIDSQKGIFSARRQFIEFYKSTGGNEAELFQQKPVKAKVLLILATFPDVVKTTLLQALSNLFGFGLVKNSKTETHQVGIYTTIASMFDNYDFVIAEEHTSFPVLSETLTADVKSIVRNSSLDDQVCKLLTAKCTAKFPKMTETECFELDAESRSNNLIETLIELNPVEDTIPNLQTVVSELCKMFPDKLETPDIELNQTLESVRQTAQ
;
A
#
# COMPACT_ATOMS: atom_id res chain seq x y z
N MET A 1 -21.92 24.74 -19.46
CA MET A 1 -20.94 24.14 -18.54
C MET A 1 -21.60 23.96 -17.18
N LYS A 2 -21.44 22.81 -16.50
CA LYS A 2 -22.13 22.52 -15.24
C LYS A 2 -21.56 23.26 -14.02
N TRP A 3 -20.33 23.75 -14.11
CA TRP A 3 -19.60 24.39 -13.02
C TRP A 3 -19.00 25.72 -13.47
N GLY A 4 -18.85 26.64 -12.53
CA GLY A 4 -18.09 27.89 -12.66
C GLY A 4 -17.22 28.12 -11.42
N PRO A 5 -16.82 29.37 -11.12
CA PRO A 5 -16.08 29.71 -9.89
C PRO A 5 -16.77 29.19 -8.62
N LEU A 6 -16.01 29.10 -7.51
CA LEU A 6 -16.59 28.74 -6.22
C LEU A 6 -17.63 29.78 -5.78
N THR A 7 -18.72 29.33 -5.16
CA THR A 7 -19.65 30.24 -4.48
C THR A 7 -19.01 30.82 -3.22
N ARG A 8 -19.62 31.87 -2.63
CA ARG A 8 -19.15 32.44 -1.36
C ARG A 8 -19.16 31.40 -0.24
N GLU A 9 -20.17 30.53 -0.20
CA GLU A 9 -20.25 29.45 0.78
C GLU A 9 -19.12 28.44 0.59
N GLU A 10 -18.84 28.00 -0.65
CA GLU A 10 -17.74 27.09 -0.95
C GLU A 10 -16.37 27.71 -0.59
N GLN A 11 -16.20 29.01 -0.83
CA GLN A 11 -14.99 29.74 -0.43
C GLN A 11 -14.84 29.76 1.10
N GLN A 12 -15.91 30.04 1.85
CA GLN A 12 -15.89 30.01 3.31
C GLN A 12 -15.62 28.61 3.87
N GLU A 13 -16.19 27.56 3.26
CA GLU A 13 -15.87 26.17 3.60
C GLU A 13 -14.40 25.86 3.37
N PHE A 14 -13.83 26.32 2.24
CA PHE A 14 -12.41 26.13 1.96
C PHE A 14 -11.51 26.83 2.98
N GLN A 15 -11.80 28.09 3.34
CA GLN A 15 -11.02 28.81 4.35
C GLN A 15 -11.06 28.10 5.71
N LYS A 16 -12.23 27.60 6.12
CA LYS A 16 -12.37 26.78 7.34
C LYS A 16 -11.56 25.49 7.25
N LEU A 17 -11.60 24.80 6.11
CA LEU A 17 -10.80 23.60 5.89
C LEU A 17 -9.31 23.91 5.98
N LEU A 18 -8.85 24.98 5.34
CA LEU A 18 -7.44 25.35 5.28
C LEU A 18 -6.87 25.66 6.66
N VAL A 19 -7.62 26.40 7.49
CA VAL A 19 -7.26 26.62 8.90
C VAL A 19 -7.13 25.29 9.64
N LYS A 20 -8.10 24.37 9.48
CA LYS A 20 -8.03 23.05 10.10
C LYS A 20 -6.83 22.22 9.60
N MET A 21 -6.51 22.27 8.31
CA MET A 21 -5.37 21.56 7.73
C MET A 21 -4.03 22.09 8.29
N LYS A 22 -3.87 23.42 8.36
CA LYS A 22 -2.69 24.09 8.96
C LYS A 22 -2.56 23.79 10.46
N GLN A 23 -3.68 23.69 11.19
CA GLN A 23 -3.68 23.26 12.59
C GLN A 23 -3.30 21.77 12.74
N PHE A 24 -3.85 20.90 11.89
CA PHE A 24 -3.54 19.46 11.91
C PHE A 24 -2.10 19.15 11.51
N SER A 25 -1.47 19.95 10.65
CA SER A 25 -0.06 19.74 10.24
C SER A 25 0.93 20.00 11.38
N THR A 26 0.56 20.86 12.34
CA THR A 26 1.41 21.22 13.49
C THR A 26 1.14 20.40 14.76
N ALA A 27 0.05 19.61 14.84
CA ALA A 27 -0.41 18.93 16.05
C ALA A 27 0.35 17.62 16.41
N MET A 28 0.98 17.49 17.59
CA MET A 28 1.72 16.28 18.01
C MET A 28 0.83 15.08 18.43
N PRO A 29 1.19 13.81 18.12
CA PRO A 29 2.39 13.31 17.42
C PRO A 29 2.25 13.19 15.88
N ALA A 30 3.38 13.13 15.17
CA ALA A 30 3.47 13.15 13.69
C ALA A 30 2.77 12.00 12.96
N SER A 31 2.64 10.85 13.62
CA SER A 31 1.99 9.65 13.09
C SER A 31 0.47 9.79 12.93
N LYS A 32 -0.16 10.80 13.55
CA LYS A 32 -1.62 11.02 13.51
C LYS A 32 -2.07 12.20 12.63
N ARG A 33 -1.21 12.71 11.74
CA ARG A 33 -1.42 14.00 11.05
C ARG A 33 -1.84 13.90 9.59
N LEU A 34 -2.39 15.00 9.11
CA LEU A 34 -2.27 15.46 7.73
C LEU A 34 -0.93 16.21 7.63
N GLN A 35 0.04 15.71 6.87
CA GLN A 35 1.33 16.35 6.68
C GLN A 35 1.26 17.31 5.51
N GLU A 36 1.61 18.58 5.75
CA GLU A 36 2.08 19.47 4.70
C GLU A 36 3.44 18.92 4.25
N GLN A 37 3.46 18.25 3.10
CA GLN A 37 4.63 17.44 2.75
C GLN A 37 5.65 18.25 1.94
N GLU A 38 5.17 19.07 1.00
CA GLU A 38 6.03 19.69 0.00
C GLU A 38 5.48 21.06 -0.36
N VAL A 39 6.34 22.07 -0.22
CA VAL A 39 6.15 23.41 -0.78
C VAL A 39 7.10 23.52 -1.95
N SER A 40 6.56 23.58 -3.17
CA SER A 40 7.34 23.55 -4.40
C SER A 40 7.00 24.77 -5.24
N MET A 41 7.99 25.35 -5.92
CA MET A 41 7.75 26.40 -6.92
C MET A 41 7.46 25.76 -8.27
N PHE A 42 6.35 26.15 -8.90
CA PHE A 42 5.97 25.71 -10.24
C PHE A 42 5.50 26.91 -11.06
N ALA A 43 6.20 27.20 -12.16
CA ALA A 43 5.88 28.33 -13.05
C ALA A 43 5.70 29.68 -12.31
N GLY A 44 6.49 29.93 -11.26
CA GLY A 44 6.39 31.16 -10.46
C GLY A 44 5.35 31.12 -9.33
N HIS A 45 4.59 30.03 -9.21
CA HIS A 45 3.60 29.83 -8.14
C HIS A 45 4.13 28.92 -7.04
N GLN A 46 3.85 29.27 -5.79
CA GLN A 46 4.07 28.38 -4.67
C GLN A 46 2.92 27.37 -4.59
N ILE A 47 3.24 26.08 -4.71
CA ILE A 47 2.29 24.98 -4.63
C ILE A 47 2.52 24.22 -3.34
N VAL A 48 1.46 24.02 -2.57
CA VAL A 48 1.48 23.27 -1.31
C VAL A 48 0.76 21.93 -1.52
N SER A 49 1.46 20.83 -1.29
CA SER A 49 0.90 19.48 -1.34
C SER A 49 0.51 18.97 0.05
N TRP A 50 -0.75 18.55 0.18
CA TRP A 50 -1.31 18.02 1.42
C TRP A 50 -1.39 16.49 1.36
N LYS A 51 -0.61 15.81 2.21
CA LYS A 51 -0.58 14.34 2.30
C LYS A 51 -1.03 13.87 3.68
N SER A 52 -2.13 13.13 3.70
CA SER A 52 -2.60 12.39 4.87
C SER A 52 -1.93 11.02 5.02
N THR A 53 -1.77 10.55 6.25
CA THR A 53 -1.47 9.13 6.53
C THR A 53 -2.60 8.21 6.06
N ASP A 54 -2.30 7.25 5.18
CA ASP A 54 -3.31 6.42 4.50
C ASP A 54 -4.20 5.60 5.46
N TYR A 55 -3.64 5.06 6.56
CA TYR A 55 -4.40 4.31 7.59
C TYR A 55 -5.51 5.13 8.27
N LEU A 56 -5.32 6.44 8.46
CA LEU A 56 -6.32 7.27 9.12
C LEU A 56 -7.64 7.36 8.34
N HIS A 57 -7.61 7.15 7.03
CA HIS A 57 -8.83 7.09 6.22
C HIS A 57 -9.69 5.86 6.52
N ARG A 58 -9.12 4.80 7.12
CA ARG A 58 -9.84 3.57 7.49
C ARG A 58 -10.68 3.73 8.75
N LYS A 59 -10.34 4.71 9.59
CA LYS A 59 -11.04 4.97 10.86
C LYS A 59 -12.44 5.51 10.60
N ASP A 60 -13.39 5.09 11.44
CA ASP A 60 -14.77 5.56 11.41
C ASP A 60 -15.18 6.06 12.81
N PRO A 61 -15.39 7.38 13.01
CA PRO A 61 -15.28 8.44 12.01
C PRO A 61 -13.83 8.71 11.60
N CYS A 62 -13.63 9.12 10.34
CA CYS A 62 -12.30 9.52 9.84
C CYS A 62 -11.87 10.81 10.54
N PRO A 63 -10.72 10.84 11.23
CA PRO A 63 -10.28 12.00 12.00
C PRO A 63 -9.68 13.12 11.14
N LEU A 64 -9.47 12.88 9.85
CA LEU A 64 -8.85 13.85 8.94
C LEU A 64 -9.85 14.96 8.57
N PRO A 65 -9.38 16.21 8.42
CA PRO A 65 -10.25 17.32 8.04
C PRO A 65 -10.79 17.22 6.60
N THR A 66 -10.15 16.40 5.76
CA THR A 66 -10.57 16.08 4.39
C THR A 66 -10.21 14.64 4.05
N ARG A 67 -11.01 14.01 3.18
CA ARG A 67 -10.73 12.69 2.61
C ARG A 67 -9.99 12.76 1.27
N ALA A 68 -9.78 13.95 0.72
CA ALA A 68 -9.12 14.13 -0.57
C ALA A 68 -7.73 13.49 -0.60
N ARG A 69 -7.45 12.70 -1.64
CA ARG A 69 -6.18 12.01 -1.88
C ARG A 69 -5.51 12.60 -3.12
N GLY A 70 -4.49 13.43 -2.88
CA GLY A 70 -3.86 14.28 -3.89
C GLY A 70 -4.54 15.64 -3.90
N LEU A 71 -4.18 16.48 -2.93
CA LEU A 71 -4.77 17.80 -2.74
C LEU A 71 -3.66 18.85 -2.77
N PHE A 72 -3.79 19.82 -3.66
CA PHE A 72 -2.81 20.88 -3.84
C PHE A 72 -3.50 22.23 -3.73
N THR A 73 -2.88 23.14 -2.98
CA THR A 73 -3.31 24.54 -2.85
C THR A 73 -2.22 25.48 -3.33
N SER A 74 -2.62 26.67 -3.77
CA SER A 74 -1.70 27.76 -4.10
C SER A 74 -2.30 29.09 -3.65
N CYS A 75 -1.45 30.10 -3.48
CA CYS A 75 -1.84 31.47 -3.23
C CYS A 75 -1.61 32.28 -4.51
N GLU A 76 -2.70 32.68 -5.18
CA GLU A 76 -2.65 33.50 -6.39
C GLU A 76 -3.29 34.86 -6.08
N ASN A 77 -2.59 35.96 -6.36
CA ASN A 77 -3.06 37.33 -6.11
C ASN A 77 -3.51 37.59 -4.65
N GLY A 78 -2.90 36.90 -3.69
CA GLY A 78 -3.24 37.00 -2.27
C GLY A 78 -4.42 36.13 -1.82
N GLU A 79 -5.01 35.33 -2.71
CA GLU A 79 -6.08 34.40 -2.39
C GLU A 79 -5.60 32.95 -2.44
N GLU A 80 -5.73 32.24 -1.32
CA GLU A 80 -5.49 30.80 -1.27
C GLU A 80 -6.66 30.06 -1.96
N ARG A 81 -6.34 29.09 -2.81
CA ARG A 81 -7.32 28.23 -3.49
C ARG A 81 -6.83 26.81 -3.69
N ILE A 82 -7.76 25.89 -3.92
CA ILE A 82 -7.46 24.53 -4.41
C ILE A 82 -7.08 24.64 -5.90
N VAL A 83 -5.89 24.17 -6.24
CA VAL A 83 -5.38 24.17 -7.63
C VAL A 83 -5.41 22.79 -8.27
N ALA A 84 -5.34 21.73 -7.45
CA ALA A 84 -5.63 20.36 -7.88
C ALA A 84 -6.28 19.54 -6.76
N ARG A 85 -7.28 18.73 -7.12
CA ARG A 85 -8.06 17.90 -6.19
C ARG A 85 -8.33 16.51 -6.79
N GLY A 86 -7.67 15.50 -6.23
CA GLY A 86 -7.96 14.10 -6.50
C GLY A 86 -9.32 13.67 -5.94
N TYR A 87 -9.62 12.38 -6.06
CA TYR A 87 -10.79 11.79 -5.40
C TYR A 87 -10.62 11.77 -3.89
N ASP A 88 -11.72 11.55 -3.17
CA ASP A 88 -11.60 11.11 -1.78
C ASP A 88 -10.96 9.71 -1.74
N LYS A 89 -10.28 9.33 -0.66
CA LYS A 89 -9.76 7.96 -0.53
C LYS A 89 -10.94 6.97 -0.53
N PHE A 90 -10.91 6.03 -1.48
CA PHE A 90 -11.84 4.92 -1.55
C PHE A 90 -11.11 3.57 -1.47
N PHE A 91 -11.84 2.58 -1.00
CA PHE A 91 -11.35 1.27 -0.57
C PHE A 91 -11.91 0.15 -1.45
N THR A 92 -11.26 -1.00 -1.37
CA THR A 92 -11.70 -2.24 -2.00
C THR A 92 -12.88 -2.82 -1.22
N ILE A 93 -13.71 -3.65 -1.86
CA ILE A 93 -14.73 -4.46 -1.19
C ILE A 93 -14.13 -5.16 0.03
N ASP A 94 -14.90 -5.20 1.12
CA ASP A 94 -14.56 -5.84 2.41
C ASP A 94 -13.30 -5.30 3.13
N GLU A 95 -12.70 -4.22 2.63
CA GLU A 95 -11.53 -3.57 3.24
C GLU A 95 -11.89 -2.69 4.46
N VAL A 96 -13.08 -2.12 4.50
CA VAL A 96 -13.64 -1.35 5.63
C VAL A 96 -15.14 -1.62 5.74
N ARG A 97 -15.76 -1.35 6.90
CA ARG A 97 -17.21 -1.56 7.12
C ARG A 97 -18.09 -0.97 6.00
N ARG A 98 -17.71 0.20 5.50
CA ARG A 98 -18.48 0.91 4.45
C ARG A 98 -18.33 0.30 3.05
N THR A 99 -17.39 -0.62 2.85
CA THR A 99 -17.23 -1.35 1.58
C THR A 99 -17.66 -2.81 1.67
N GLU A 100 -18.29 -3.22 2.78
CA GLU A 100 -19.01 -4.50 2.85
C GLU A 100 -20.23 -4.47 1.92
N TRP A 101 -20.49 -5.59 1.21
CA TRP A 101 -21.63 -5.70 0.29
C TRP A 101 -22.96 -5.28 0.92
N ALA A 102 -23.25 -5.80 2.11
CA ALA A 102 -24.49 -5.49 2.83
C ALA A 102 -24.59 -4.01 3.20
N TRP A 103 -23.45 -3.32 3.44
CA TRP A 103 -23.46 -1.88 3.66
C TRP A 103 -23.75 -1.13 2.36
N ILE A 104 -23.07 -1.48 1.26
CA ILE A 104 -23.24 -0.83 -0.04
C ILE A 104 -24.68 -0.92 -0.53
N GLU A 105 -25.27 -2.12 -0.46
CA GLU A 105 -26.66 -2.38 -0.88
C GLU A 105 -27.68 -1.54 -0.10
N ARG A 106 -27.45 -1.32 1.20
CA ARG A 106 -28.37 -0.56 2.07
C ARG A 106 -28.18 0.96 1.97
N ASN A 107 -26.97 1.43 1.71
CA ASN A 107 -26.60 2.84 1.90
C ASN A 107 -26.27 3.58 0.61
N THR A 108 -26.28 2.91 -0.54
CA THR A 108 -25.96 3.52 -1.83
C THR A 108 -27.06 3.30 -2.86
N HIS A 109 -27.13 4.20 -3.85
CA HIS A 109 -28.01 4.05 -5.00
C HIS A 109 -27.31 4.41 -6.30
N GLY A 110 -27.89 3.90 -7.38
CA GLY A 110 -27.38 4.08 -8.74
C GLY A 110 -27.78 5.40 -9.41
N PRO A 111 -27.45 5.54 -10.70
CA PRO A 111 -26.80 4.52 -11.52
C PRO A 111 -25.39 4.18 -11.01
N PHE A 112 -25.01 2.91 -11.07
CA PHE A 112 -23.70 2.42 -10.69
C PHE A 112 -22.78 2.44 -11.92
N GLU A 113 -21.84 3.37 -11.94
CA GLU A 113 -20.89 3.51 -13.03
C GLU A 113 -19.65 2.67 -12.72
N MET A 114 -19.49 1.56 -13.43
CA MET A 114 -18.31 0.70 -13.36
C MET A 114 -17.31 1.15 -14.40
N THR A 115 -16.19 1.75 -13.96
CA THR A 115 -15.09 2.14 -14.84
C THR A 115 -13.93 1.18 -14.66
N VAL A 116 -13.34 0.69 -15.76
CA VAL A 116 -12.16 -0.18 -15.69
C VAL A 116 -11.08 0.51 -14.88
N LYS A 117 -10.49 -0.23 -13.94
CA LYS A 117 -9.37 0.24 -13.15
C LYS A 117 -8.09 0.01 -13.96
N GLU A 118 -7.67 1.03 -14.71
CA GLU A 118 -6.34 1.04 -15.31
C GLU A 118 -5.25 0.93 -14.23
N ASP A 119 -4.09 0.45 -14.66
CA ASP A 119 -2.94 0.09 -13.80
C ASP A 119 -1.74 0.94 -14.21
N GLY A 120 -1.63 2.11 -13.59
CA GLY A 120 -0.59 3.08 -13.88
C GLY A 120 -0.31 3.99 -12.68
N CYS A 121 0.11 5.21 -12.98
CA CYS A 121 0.35 6.23 -11.96
C CYS A 121 -0.69 7.35 -12.05
N LEU A 122 -1.28 7.71 -10.90
CA LEU A 122 -2.21 8.82 -10.80
C LEU A 122 -1.54 10.16 -11.15
N ILE A 123 -2.12 10.86 -12.12
CA ILE A 123 -1.75 12.21 -12.53
C ILE A 123 -2.94 13.15 -12.32
N LEU A 124 -2.68 14.33 -11.76
CA LEU A 124 -3.66 15.40 -11.66
C LEU A 124 -3.25 16.55 -12.58
N ALA A 125 -4.20 17.10 -13.32
CA ALA A 125 -4.01 18.32 -14.09
C ALA A 125 -5.01 19.38 -13.65
N GLY A 126 -4.51 20.55 -13.27
CA GLY A 126 -5.29 21.71 -12.88
C GLY A 126 -4.77 22.97 -13.57
N SER A 127 -5.48 24.09 -13.41
CA SER A 127 -5.10 25.36 -14.04
C SER A 127 -4.49 26.34 -13.03
N LEU A 128 -3.46 27.06 -13.47
CA LEU A 128 -2.88 28.24 -12.81
C LEU A 128 -3.03 29.46 -13.72
N ASP A 129 -2.74 30.66 -13.20
CA ASP A 129 -2.69 31.91 -13.98
C ASP A 129 -3.94 32.15 -14.84
N GLN A 130 -5.11 31.93 -14.25
CA GLN A 130 -6.40 32.11 -14.94
C GLN A 130 -6.53 31.27 -16.23
N GLY A 131 -5.91 30.09 -16.24
CA GLY A 131 -5.94 29.16 -17.37
C GLY A 131 -4.80 29.35 -18.38
N LYS A 132 -3.79 30.18 -18.08
CA LYS A 132 -2.61 30.33 -18.94
C LYS A 132 -1.58 29.21 -18.73
N GLU A 133 -1.51 28.65 -17.52
CA GLU A 133 -0.56 27.60 -17.19
C GLU A 133 -1.29 26.34 -16.69
N LEU A 134 -0.75 25.18 -17.05
CA LEU A 134 -1.30 23.89 -16.63
C LEU A 134 -0.41 23.27 -15.55
N LEU A 135 -0.94 23.20 -14.33
CA LEU A 135 -0.34 22.42 -13.27
C LEU A 135 -0.53 20.94 -13.56
N ILE A 136 0.58 20.18 -13.63
CA ILE A 136 0.56 18.72 -13.77
C ILE A 136 1.31 18.14 -12.57
N THR A 137 0.66 17.27 -11.80
CA THR A 137 1.23 16.66 -10.61
C THR A 137 1.13 15.15 -10.68
N SER A 138 2.04 14.47 -9.98
CA SER A 138 1.79 13.10 -9.52
C SER A 138 0.78 13.11 -8.37
N LYS A 139 0.61 11.98 -7.68
CA LYS A 139 -0.25 11.89 -6.49
C LYS A 139 0.05 12.94 -5.41
N HIS A 140 1.33 13.22 -5.14
CA HIS A 140 1.73 14.07 -4.01
C HIS A 140 2.84 15.08 -4.32
N SER A 141 3.40 15.07 -5.52
CA SER A 141 4.56 15.90 -5.84
C SER A 141 4.42 16.53 -7.21
N VAL A 142 5.04 17.70 -7.33
CA VAL A 142 5.13 18.51 -8.54
C VAL A 142 6.54 18.37 -9.11
N ASP A 143 6.69 18.51 -10.43
CA ASP A 143 7.98 18.47 -11.15
C ASP A 143 8.83 17.18 -10.97
N VAL A 144 8.17 16.07 -10.63
CA VAL A 144 8.77 14.74 -10.54
C VAL A 144 8.77 14.02 -11.90
N PRO A 145 9.53 12.92 -12.07
CA PRO A 145 9.56 12.16 -13.33
C PRO A 145 8.16 11.81 -13.85
N HIS A 146 7.25 11.34 -12.99
CA HIS A 146 5.86 11.04 -13.35
C HIS A 146 5.12 12.22 -13.99
N SER A 147 5.22 13.43 -13.39
CA SER A 147 4.55 14.62 -13.94
C SER A 147 5.19 15.11 -15.23
N LYS A 148 6.51 14.94 -15.39
CA LYS A 148 7.24 15.28 -16.62
C LYS A 148 6.86 14.36 -17.78
N VAL A 149 6.77 13.05 -17.53
CA VAL A 149 6.31 12.06 -18.50
C VAL A 149 4.85 12.33 -18.88
N ALA A 150 4.00 12.60 -17.89
CA ALA A 150 2.62 12.97 -18.14
C ALA A 150 2.49 14.22 -19.02
N ARG A 151 3.31 15.27 -18.79
CA ARG A 151 3.32 16.46 -19.65
C ARG A 151 3.62 16.12 -21.11
N ARG A 152 4.64 15.29 -21.37
CA ARG A 152 4.98 14.85 -22.75
C ARG A 152 3.82 14.08 -23.39
N TRP A 153 3.19 13.17 -22.66
CA TRP A 153 2.03 12.44 -23.17
C TRP A 153 0.84 13.37 -23.43
N MET A 154 0.62 14.36 -22.57
CA MET A 154 -0.44 15.33 -22.75
C MET A 154 -0.23 16.17 -24.01
N GLU A 155 0.99 16.67 -24.24
CA GLU A 155 1.35 17.36 -25.49
C GLU A 155 1.13 16.47 -26.72
N ARG A 156 1.50 15.18 -26.63
CA ARG A 156 1.27 14.20 -27.70
C ARG A 156 -0.22 13.97 -27.98
N HIS A 157 -1.04 13.75 -26.96
CA HIS A 157 -2.49 13.54 -27.12
C HIS A 157 -3.19 14.78 -27.69
N LEU A 158 -2.86 15.96 -27.15
CA LEU A 158 -3.47 17.22 -27.58
C LEU A 158 -3.09 17.56 -29.03
N SER A 159 -1.82 17.40 -29.42
CA SER A 159 -1.38 17.69 -30.79
C SER A 159 -2.05 16.80 -31.84
N GLN A 160 -2.40 15.55 -31.52
CA GLN A 160 -3.13 14.65 -32.42
C GLN A 160 -4.53 15.15 -32.80
N VAL A 161 -5.14 15.96 -31.94
CA VAL A 161 -6.45 16.58 -32.17
C VAL A 161 -6.37 18.09 -32.42
N GLY A 162 -5.17 18.62 -32.68
CA GLY A 162 -4.96 20.04 -32.95
C GLY A 162 -5.23 20.95 -31.76
N LYS A 163 -5.07 20.45 -30.53
CA LYS A 163 -5.25 21.19 -29.27
C LYS A 163 -3.93 21.53 -28.60
N THR A 164 -3.94 22.53 -27.70
CA THR A 164 -2.77 22.96 -26.92
C THR A 164 -2.95 22.76 -25.42
N ILE A 165 -1.83 22.74 -24.69
CA ILE A 165 -1.81 22.69 -23.22
C ILE A 165 -2.58 23.88 -22.61
N GLU A 166 -2.43 25.07 -23.21
CA GLU A 166 -3.13 26.27 -22.77
C GLU A 166 -4.65 26.17 -22.98
N GLU A 167 -5.12 25.56 -24.08
CA GLU A 167 -6.56 25.33 -24.27
C GLU A 167 -7.14 24.41 -23.20
N LEU A 168 -6.41 23.36 -22.81
CA LEU A 168 -6.80 22.49 -21.71
C LEU A 168 -6.80 23.24 -20.37
N ALA A 169 -5.77 24.05 -20.09
CA ALA A 169 -5.70 24.88 -18.90
C ALA A 169 -6.87 25.86 -18.81
N ARG A 170 -7.19 26.56 -19.91
CA ARG A 170 -8.37 27.45 -20.02
C ARG A 170 -9.68 26.70 -19.80
N PHE A 171 -9.83 25.51 -20.36
CA PHE A 171 -10.99 24.67 -20.13
C PHE A 171 -11.16 24.33 -18.65
N LEU A 172 -10.12 23.79 -18.00
CA LEU A 172 -10.16 23.41 -16.58
C LEU A 172 -10.38 24.62 -15.65
N HIS A 173 -9.79 25.76 -16.00
CA HIS A 173 -10.02 27.02 -15.28
C HIS A 173 -11.48 27.43 -15.34
N SER A 174 -12.10 27.42 -16.53
CA SER A 174 -13.48 27.89 -16.74
C SER A 174 -14.52 27.13 -15.91
N ILE A 175 -14.24 25.86 -15.56
CA ILE A 175 -15.12 25.00 -14.77
C ILE A 175 -14.62 24.79 -13.33
N ASN A 176 -13.53 25.46 -12.94
CA ASN A 176 -12.84 25.28 -11.66
C ASN A 176 -12.64 23.81 -11.28
N ALA A 177 -11.95 23.05 -12.13
CA ALA A 177 -11.80 21.61 -11.98
C ALA A 177 -10.36 21.10 -12.13
N THR A 178 -10.17 19.87 -11.68
CA THR A 178 -9.00 19.03 -11.90
C THR A 178 -9.37 17.89 -12.83
N ALA A 179 -8.63 17.69 -13.91
CA ALA A 179 -8.66 16.43 -14.67
C ALA A 179 -7.77 15.39 -13.99
N VAL A 180 -8.28 14.17 -13.90
CA VAL A 180 -7.65 13.05 -13.19
C VAL A 180 -7.36 11.93 -14.19
N PHE A 181 -6.09 11.59 -14.32
CA PHE A 181 -5.61 10.62 -15.28
C PHE A 181 -4.87 9.47 -14.62
N GLU A 182 -4.88 8.32 -15.29
CA GLU A 182 -3.94 7.25 -15.05
C GLU A 182 -2.90 7.28 -16.18
N LEU A 183 -1.63 7.42 -15.83
CA LEU A 183 -0.52 7.31 -16.77
C LEU A 183 -0.10 5.84 -16.87
N CYS A 184 -0.39 5.23 -18.01
CA CYS A 184 -0.02 3.85 -18.34
C CYS A 184 1.08 3.90 -19.40
N ASP A 185 2.34 3.77 -18.98
CA ASP A 185 3.50 3.84 -19.87
C ASP A 185 4.62 2.93 -19.37
N GLU A 186 4.68 1.72 -19.92
CA GLU A 186 5.68 0.71 -19.54
C GLU A 186 7.11 1.12 -19.92
N GLU A 187 7.27 2.00 -20.91
CA GLU A 187 8.58 2.55 -21.25
C GLU A 187 9.07 3.54 -20.20
N PHE A 188 8.19 4.01 -19.34
CA PHE A 188 8.56 4.82 -18.18
C PHE A 188 8.62 3.96 -16.92
N GLU A 189 7.53 3.27 -16.57
CA GLU A 189 7.47 2.42 -15.38
C GLU A 189 6.56 1.20 -15.62
N GLU A 190 7.14 -0.01 -15.52
CA GLU A 190 6.37 -1.26 -15.58
C GLU A 190 5.56 -1.47 -14.28
N GLN A 191 4.24 -1.62 -14.45
CA GLN A 191 3.30 -2.00 -13.38
C GLN A 191 3.01 -3.51 -13.40
N VAL A 192 1.74 -3.91 -13.23
CA VAL A 192 1.32 -5.31 -13.26
C VAL A 192 0.68 -5.68 -14.59
N LEU A 193 -0.13 -4.81 -15.19
CA LEU A 193 -0.75 -5.07 -16.49
C LEU A 193 0.11 -4.53 -17.63
N GLU A 194 0.14 -5.29 -18.72
CA GLU A 194 0.85 -4.88 -19.94
C GLU A 194 -0.03 -3.94 -20.80
N TYR A 195 0.57 -2.85 -21.28
CA TYR A 195 0.00 -1.88 -22.21
C TYR A 195 0.82 -1.85 -23.50
N PRO A 196 0.30 -2.39 -24.62
CA PRO A 196 1.00 -2.32 -25.90
C PRO A 196 1.22 -0.86 -26.31
N GLU A 197 2.22 -0.59 -27.15
CA GLU A 197 2.64 0.77 -27.53
C GLU A 197 1.48 1.71 -27.88
N ARG A 198 0.50 1.23 -28.66
CA ARG A 198 -0.70 2.00 -29.06
C ARG A 198 -1.63 2.38 -27.90
N ALA A 199 -1.58 1.64 -26.80
CA ALA A 199 -2.41 1.81 -25.62
C ALA A 199 -1.66 2.56 -24.50
N ARG A 200 -0.40 2.94 -24.70
CA ARG A 200 0.35 3.74 -23.73
C ARG A 200 -0.13 5.19 -23.77
N GLY A 201 -0.12 5.85 -22.60
CA GLY A 201 -0.45 7.26 -22.46
C GLY A 201 -1.35 7.57 -21.26
N LEU A 202 -2.10 8.67 -21.37
CA LEU A 202 -2.97 9.18 -20.31
C LEU A 202 -4.41 8.75 -20.55
N TYR A 203 -4.94 7.98 -19.60
CA TYR A 203 -6.34 7.60 -19.55
C TYR A 203 -7.10 8.58 -18.67
N LEU A 204 -7.99 9.38 -19.27
CA LEU A 204 -8.80 10.33 -18.51
C LEU A 204 -9.94 9.59 -17.82
N HIS A 205 -9.88 9.50 -16.50
CA HIS A 205 -10.88 8.79 -15.72
C HIS A 205 -11.67 9.70 -14.77
N GLY A 206 -11.31 10.97 -14.61
CA GLY A 206 -12.03 11.87 -13.72
C GLY A 206 -11.96 13.34 -14.07
N ILE A 207 -13.01 14.06 -13.68
CA ILE A 207 -13.01 15.51 -13.60
C ILE A 207 -13.66 15.89 -12.28
N ASN A 208 -12.86 16.46 -11.38
CA ASN A 208 -13.25 16.77 -10.01
C ASN A 208 -13.31 18.29 -9.83
N ARG A 209 -14.37 18.81 -9.22
CA ARG A 209 -14.45 20.23 -8.86
C ARG A 209 -13.38 20.55 -7.82
N ASN A 210 -12.73 21.70 -7.94
CA ASN A 210 -11.75 22.20 -6.96
C ASN A 210 -12.48 22.80 -5.74
N SER A 211 -13.24 21.98 -5.04
CA SER A 211 -14.05 22.31 -3.86
C SER A 211 -13.66 21.44 -2.65
N VAL A 212 -14.12 21.80 -1.45
CA VAL A 212 -13.91 20.98 -0.24
C VAL A 212 -14.56 19.61 -0.40
N LYS A 213 -15.87 19.60 -0.65
CA LYS A 213 -16.64 18.37 -0.88
C LYS A 213 -16.33 17.77 -2.25
N LEU A 214 -16.36 16.45 -2.34
CA LEU A 214 -16.16 15.72 -3.59
C LEU A 214 -17.36 15.97 -4.50
N ASN A 215 -17.10 16.59 -5.64
CA ASN A 215 -18.05 16.70 -6.73
C ASN A 215 -17.35 16.29 -8.03
N ILE A 216 -17.94 15.36 -8.75
CA ILE A 216 -17.32 14.69 -9.89
C ILE A 216 -18.27 14.71 -11.08
N TRP A 217 -17.72 14.80 -12.29
CA TRP A 217 -18.50 14.56 -13.49
C TRP A 217 -18.81 13.07 -13.66
N SER A 218 -19.93 12.78 -14.32
CA SER A 218 -20.27 11.41 -14.71
C SER A 218 -19.20 10.85 -15.66
N SER A 219 -18.97 9.54 -15.63
CA SER A 219 -18.06 8.86 -16.55
C SER A 219 -18.41 9.16 -18.02
N THR A 220 -19.70 9.33 -18.34
CA THR A 220 -20.15 9.74 -19.68
C THR A 220 -19.60 11.11 -20.10
N GLU A 221 -19.61 12.09 -19.20
CA GLU A 221 -19.08 13.43 -19.47
C GLU A 221 -17.55 13.41 -19.54
N VAL A 222 -16.90 12.63 -18.68
CA VAL A 222 -15.46 12.42 -18.71
C VAL A 222 -15.02 11.80 -20.05
N THR A 223 -15.73 10.80 -20.57
CA THR A 223 -15.47 10.20 -21.89
C THR A 223 -15.51 11.26 -23.00
N LYS A 224 -16.50 12.16 -22.98
CA LYS A 224 -16.61 13.22 -23.99
C LYS A 224 -15.43 14.20 -23.94
N VAL A 225 -14.93 14.50 -22.74
CA VAL A 225 -13.72 15.34 -22.59
C VAL A 225 -12.48 14.60 -23.08
N ALA A 226 -12.38 13.28 -22.82
CA ALA A 226 -11.29 12.47 -23.34
C ALA A 226 -11.23 12.54 -24.86
N GLU A 227 -12.38 12.36 -25.53
CA GLU A 227 -12.50 12.47 -26.99
C GLU A 227 -12.18 13.88 -27.50
N LEU A 228 -12.67 14.92 -26.81
CA LEU A 228 -12.44 16.32 -27.20
C LEU A 228 -10.95 16.72 -27.17
N PHE A 229 -10.19 16.19 -26.21
CA PHE A 229 -8.77 16.53 -26.01
C PHE A 229 -7.81 15.41 -26.44
N GLY A 230 -8.31 14.35 -27.08
CA GLY A 230 -7.49 13.28 -27.64
C GLY A 230 -6.90 12.30 -26.62
N PHE A 231 -7.40 12.27 -25.39
CA PHE A 231 -6.93 11.34 -24.36
C PHE A 231 -7.50 9.93 -24.55
N HIS A 232 -6.82 8.93 -23.98
CA HIS A 232 -7.38 7.59 -23.90
C HIS A 232 -8.62 7.57 -23.03
N LYS A 233 -9.63 6.85 -23.48
CA LYS A 233 -10.89 6.64 -22.76
C LYS A 233 -10.72 5.48 -21.78
N VAL A 234 -11.35 5.59 -20.62
CA VAL A 234 -11.58 4.45 -19.75
C VAL A 234 -12.91 3.81 -20.10
N GLU A 235 -12.89 2.50 -20.35
CA GLU A 235 -14.09 1.71 -20.60
C GLU A 235 -15.04 1.77 -19.41
N ARG A 236 -16.34 1.92 -19.71
CA ARG A 236 -17.36 2.16 -18.69
C ARG A 236 -18.65 1.37 -18.96
N PHE A 237 -19.26 0.91 -17.87
CA PHE A 237 -20.52 0.18 -17.88
C PHE A 237 -21.45 0.82 -16.85
N ILE A 238 -22.69 1.12 -17.23
CA ILE A 238 -23.67 1.74 -16.35
C ILE A 238 -24.71 0.69 -15.97
N MET A 239 -24.80 0.39 -14.69
CA MET A 239 -25.75 -0.57 -14.14
C MET A 239 -26.83 0.15 -13.34
N ASN A 240 -28.05 -0.38 -13.34
CA ASN A 240 -29.16 0.19 -12.57
C ASN A 240 -29.07 -0.21 -11.11
N THR A 241 -28.63 -1.45 -10.84
CA THR A 241 -28.47 -1.98 -9.50
C THR A 241 -27.03 -2.40 -9.23
N ILE A 242 -26.66 -2.46 -7.95
CA ILE A 242 -25.33 -2.96 -7.57
C ILE A 242 -25.22 -4.48 -7.77
N GLY A 243 -26.33 -5.21 -7.69
CA GLY A 243 -26.36 -6.65 -7.97
C GLY A 243 -25.91 -6.96 -9.40
N GLU A 244 -26.46 -6.24 -10.39
CA GLU A 244 -26.01 -6.30 -11.80
C GLU A 244 -24.51 -6.01 -11.93
N GLY A 245 -24.01 -4.99 -11.23
CA GLY A 245 -22.60 -4.64 -11.25
C GLY A 245 -21.69 -5.71 -10.64
N ARG A 246 -22.14 -6.35 -9.56
CA ARG A 246 -21.43 -7.47 -8.93
C ARG A 246 -21.39 -8.69 -9.86
N GLU A 247 -22.53 -9.10 -10.41
CA GLU A 247 -22.61 -10.23 -11.35
C GLU A 247 -21.72 -10.01 -12.58
N PHE A 248 -21.71 -8.77 -13.10
CA PHE A 248 -20.83 -8.40 -14.19
C PHE A 248 -19.35 -8.49 -13.80
N ALA A 249 -18.96 -7.94 -12.64
CA ALA A 249 -17.58 -8.03 -12.15
C ALA A 249 -17.13 -9.48 -11.93
N ASP A 250 -18.01 -10.33 -11.37
CA ASP A 250 -17.75 -11.74 -11.10
C ASP A 250 -17.58 -12.53 -12.40
N LYS A 251 -18.39 -12.22 -13.41
CA LYS A 251 -18.25 -12.80 -14.76
C LYS A 251 -16.90 -12.44 -15.37
N VAL A 252 -16.53 -11.15 -15.38
CA VAL A 252 -15.24 -10.70 -15.93
C VAL A 252 -14.07 -11.29 -15.14
N HIS A 253 -14.21 -11.45 -13.82
CA HIS A 253 -13.20 -12.13 -13.00
C HIS A 253 -12.99 -13.58 -13.43
N LYS A 254 -14.10 -14.32 -13.62
CA LYS A 254 -14.09 -15.72 -14.05
C LYS A 254 -13.52 -15.88 -15.46
N ASP A 255 -13.88 -14.98 -16.36
CA ASP A 255 -13.41 -14.97 -17.75
C ASP A 255 -11.95 -14.49 -17.84
N GLN A 256 -11.41 -13.90 -16.76
CA GLN A 256 -10.04 -13.35 -16.61
C GLN A 256 -9.71 -12.20 -17.57
N MET A 257 -10.61 -11.87 -18.50
CA MET A 257 -10.43 -10.85 -19.51
C MET A 257 -11.71 -10.05 -19.71
N LEU A 258 -11.52 -8.79 -20.06
CA LEU A 258 -12.55 -7.91 -20.61
C LEU A 258 -12.09 -7.49 -22.00
N ASP A 259 -12.91 -7.75 -23.02
CA ASP A 259 -12.63 -7.40 -24.42
C ASP A 259 -11.24 -7.86 -24.91
N GLY A 260 -10.82 -9.04 -24.48
CA GLY A 260 -9.55 -9.65 -24.88
C GLY A 260 -8.31 -9.12 -24.14
N ARG A 261 -8.48 -8.33 -23.07
CA ARG A 261 -7.37 -7.94 -22.18
C ARG A 261 -7.64 -8.23 -20.72
N ALA A 262 -6.58 -8.53 -19.98
CA ALA A 262 -6.59 -8.56 -18.52
C ALA A 262 -6.85 -7.16 -17.95
N ILE A 263 -7.61 -7.09 -16.84
CA ILE A 263 -7.86 -5.87 -16.09
C ILE A 263 -7.63 -6.12 -14.59
N GLU A 264 -7.27 -5.08 -13.83
CA GLU A 264 -7.07 -5.20 -12.37
C GLU A 264 -8.42 -5.27 -11.63
N GLY A 265 -9.49 -4.80 -12.28
CA GLY A 265 -10.85 -4.79 -11.78
C GLY A 265 -11.57 -3.50 -12.16
N PHE A 266 -12.50 -3.07 -11.31
CA PHE A 266 -13.35 -1.90 -11.52
C PHE A 266 -13.28 -0.92 -10.37
N VAL A 267 -13.35 0.37 -10.70
CA VAL A 267 -13.78 1.41 -9.77
C VAL A 267 -15.26 1.65 -9.99
N VAL A 268 -16.07 1.46 -8.96
CA VAL A 268 -17.51 1.69 -8.99
C VAL A 268 -17.80 3.07 -8.42
N ARG A 269 -18.60 3.86 -9.13
CA ARG A 269 -19.08 5.18 -8.72
C ARG A 269 -20.58 5.14 -8.55
N CYS A 270 -21.06 5.60 -7.42
CA CYS A 270 -22.48 5.68 -7.08
C CYS A 270 -22.70 6.86 -6.14
N LYS A 271 -23.84 6.89 -5.45
CA LYS A 271 -24.17 7.95 -4.50
C LYS A 271 -24.68 7.38 -3.19
N LEU A 272 -24.45 8.12 -2.11
CA LEU A 272 -25.01 7.80 -0.79
C LEU A 272 -26.51 8.13 -0.75
N ASN A 273 -27.31 7.24 -0.15
CA ASN A 273 -28.76 7.43 0.00
C ASN A 273 -29.12 8.70 0.79
N GLU A 274 -28.37 8.99 1.85
CA GLU A 274 -28.70 10.07 2.79
C GLU A 274 -28.37 11.46 2.24
N SER A 275 -27.23 11.59 1.53
CA SER A 275 -26.69 12.89 1.14
C SER A 275 -26.66 13.12 -0.38
N ASN A 276 -26.89 12.07 -1.18
CA ASN A 276 -26.69 12.08 -2.63
C ASN A 276 -25.26 12.49 -3.05
N GLU A 277 -24.30 12.44 -2.11
CA GLU A 277 -22.89 12.73 -2.37
C GLU A 277 -22.24 11.57 -3.11
N PRO A 278 -21.25 11.84 -3.99
CA PRO A 278 -20.51 10.79 -4.68
C PRO A 278 -19.86 9.81 -3.71
N TYR A 279 -20.05 8.52 -3.98
CA TYR A 279 -19.41 7.43 -3.26
C TYR A 279 -18.69 6.52 -4.24
N MET A 280 -17.51 6.03 -3.85
CA MET A 280 -16.67 5.21 -4.70
C MET A 280 -16.10 4.05 -3.90
N PHE A 281 -15.93 2.90 -4.55
CA PHE A 281 -15.22 1.73 -4.03
C PHE A 281 -14.62 0.94 -5.20
N LYS A 282 -13.77 -0.05 -4.88
CA LYS A 282 -13.07 -0.87 -5.88
C LYS A 282 -13.50 -2.32 -5.76
N ILE A 283 -13.71 -2.96 -6.89
CA ILE A 283 -13.72 -4.42 -7.00
C ILE A 283 -12.40 -4.76 -7.67
N LYS A 284 -11.50 -5.42 -6.97
CA LYS A 284 -10.19 -5.83 -7.49
C LYS A 284 -10.16 -7.33 -7.68
N TYR A 285 -9.38 -7.77 -8.65
CA TYR A 285 -9.05 -9.17 -8.83
C TYR A 285 -7.75 -9.45 -8.12
N ASP A 286 -7.76 -10.41 -7.20
CA ASP A 286 -6.60 -10.72 -6.37
C ASP A 286 -5.56 -11.48 -7.18
N MET A 287 -5.92 -12.65 -7.70
CA MET A 287 -5.01 -13.51 -8.44
C MET A 287 -5.17 -13.35 -9.96
N PRO A 288 -4.06 -13.34 -10.72
CA PRO A 288 -2.67 -13.55 -10.32
C PRO A 288 -1.96 -12.24 -9.91
N TYR A 289 -2.66 -11.12 -9.90
CA TYR A 289 -2.10 -9.77 -9.81
C TYR A 289 -1.38 -9.48 -8.48
N PHE A 290 -1.89 -9.95 -7.34
CA PHE A 290 -1.24 -9.80 -6.03
C PHE A 290 0.11 -10.51 -5.99
N MET A 291 0.20 -11.69 -6.60
CA MET A 291 1.45 -12.42 -6.75
C MET A 291 2.39 -11.68 -7.71
N PHE A 292 1.89 -11.12 -8.82
CA PHE A 292 2.72 -10.33 -9.74
C PHE A 292 3.26 -9.03 -9.12
N HIS A 293 2.49 -8.36 -8.26
CA HIS A 293 2.99 -7.27 -7.42
C HIS A 293 4.13 -7.74 -6.50
N GLU A 294 3.98 -8.92 -5.91
CA GLU A 294 5.02 -9.52 -5.06
C GLU A 294 6.27 -9.88 -5.85
N TRP A 295 6.14 -10.49 -7.03
CA TRP A 295 7.27 -10.79 -7.92
C TRP A 295 8.03 -9.53 -8.30
N ARG A 296 7.31 -8.44 -8.65
CA ARG A 296 7.91 -7.12 -8.89
C ARG A 296 8.74 -6.64 -7.69
N HIS A 297 8.15 -6.68 -6.50
CA HIS A 297 8.85 -6.24 -5.29
C HIS A 297 10.09 -7.10 -4.99
N VAL A 298 9.94 -8.42 -5.04
CA VAL A 298 11.01 -9.39 -4.80
C VAL A 298 12.14 -9.22 -5.81
N THR A 299 11.83 -8.97 -7.08
CA THR A 299 12.83 -8.71 -8.12
C THR A 299 13.73 -7.53 -7.74
N TYR A 300 13.14 -6.39 -7.36
CA TYR A 300 13.92 -5.24 -6.93
C TYR A 300 14.75 -5.51 -5.68
N LYS A 301 14.18 -6.22 -4.70
CA LYS A 301 14.92 -6.60 -3.50
C LYS A 301 16.11 -7.51 -3.81
N ILE A 302 15.95 -8.49 -4.70
CA ILE A 302 17.04 -9.35 -5.16
C ILE A 302 18.14 -8.50 -5.82
N LEU A 303 17.79 -7.59 -6.72
CA LEU A 303 18.75 -6.74 -7.44
C LEU A 303 19.50 -5.77 -6.51
N SER A 304 18.79 -5.18 -5.56
CA SER A 304 19.37 -4.32 -4.52
C SER A 304 20.08 -5.09 -3.41
N LYS A 305 20.11 -6.43 -3.48
CA LYS A 305 20.65 -7.32 -2.43
C LYS A 305 20.01 -7.09 -1.06
N GLU A 306 18.76 -6.64 -1.06
CA GLU A 306 17.96 -6.42 0.14
C GLU A 306 17.14 -7.69 0.47
N ARG A 307 16.77 -7.81 1.75
CA ARG A 307 15.89 -8.90 2.20
C ARG A 307 14.47 -8.71 1.67
N TYR A 308 13.80 -9.82 1.40
CA TYR A 308 12.42 -9.86 0.96
C TYR A 308 11.67 -11.03 1.59
N LEU A 309 10.36 -10.92 1.57
CA LEU A 309 9.43 -11.94 2.07
C LEU A 309 8.56 -12.42 0.91
N THR A 310 8.19 -13.70 0.95
CA THR A 310 7.26 -14.32 0.01
C THR A 310 5.97 -14.68 0.76
N ARG A 311 4.82 -14.38 0.15
CA ARG A 311 3.50 -14.81 0.64
C ARG A 311 2.94 -15.93 -0.22
N PHE A 312 3.32 -16.02 -1.49
CA PHE A 312 2.85 -17.08 -2.38
C PHE A 312 3.93 -18.14 -2.61
N PRO A 313 3.59 -19.45 -2.58
CA PRO A 313 4.55 -20.51 -2.87
C PRO A 313 5.23 -20.31 -4.22
N MET A 314 4.47 -19.90 -5.24
CA MET A 314 5.01 -19.61 -6.57
C MET A 314 6.02 -18.45 -6.59
N THR A 315 5.91 -17.47 -5.67
CA THR A 315 6.93 -16.41 -5.53
C THR A 315 8.27 -17.01 -5.13
N LYS A 316 8.31 -18.07 -4.32
CA LYS A 316 9.57 -18.72 -3.93
C LYS A 316 10.26 -19.33 -5.14
N LEU A 317 9.50 -20.04 -5.97
CA LEU A 317 9.98 -20.62 -7.23
C LEU A 317 10.49 -19.52 -8.18
N TYR A 318 9.72 -18.45 -8.34
CA TYR A 318 10.12 -17.28 -9.12
C TYR A 318 11.44 -16.68 -8.62
N ALA A 319 11.55 -16.45 -7.32
CA ALA A 319 12.73 -15.83 -6.72
C ALA A 319 13.99 -16.70 -6.86
N ALA A 320 13.86 -18.02 -6.66
CA ALA A 320 14.96 -18.96 -6.85
C ALA A 320 15.41 -19.00 -8.31
N TRP A 321 14.47 -19.11 -9.24
CA TRP A 321 14.75 -19.05 -10.67
C TRP A 321 15.40 -17.73 -11.08
N PHE A 322 14.87 -16.59 -10.62
CA PHE A 322 15.38 -15.28 -10.99
C PHE A 322 16.84 -15.08 -10.54
N LYS A 323 17.18 -15.51 -9.32
CA LYS A 323 18.57 -15.48 -8.81
C LYS A 323 19.55 -16.29 -9.66
N GLN A 324 19.10 -17.44 -10.20
CA GLN A 324 19.93 -18.30 -11.05
C GLN A 324 20.12 -17.76 -12.47
N ASN A 325 19.32 -16.78 -12.89
CA ASN A 325 19.31 -16.23 -14.25
C ASN A 325 19.63 -14.73 -14.27
N LEU A 326 20.24 -14.18 -13.21
CA LEU A 326 20.52 -12.74 -13.06
C LEU A 326 21.32 -12.16 -14.24
N GLU A 327 22.21 -12.97 -14.83
CA GLU A 327 23.03 -12.59 -15.98
C GLU A 327 22.20 -12.27 -17.23
N ARG A 328 20.98 -12.79 -17.35
CA ARG A 328 20.05 -12.49 -18.45
C ARG A 328 19.34 -11.14 -18.29
N PHE A 329 19.45 -10.55 -17.10
CA PHE A 329 18.74 -9.36 -16.67
C PHE A 329 19.69 -8.19 -16.44
N THR A 330 20.85 -8.18 -17.11
CA THR A 330 21.78 -7.05 -17.11
C THR A 330 21.09 -5.80 -17.64
N GLY A 331 20.97 -4.76 -16.82
CA GLY A 331 20.30 -3.51 -17.19
C GLY A 331 18.85 -3.41 -16.75
N ILE A 332 18.32 -4.36 -15.97
CA ILE A 332 17.13 -4.08 -15.14
C ILE A 332 17.51 -2.99 -14.14
N ASP A 333 16.92 -1.81 -14.30
CA ASP A 333 16.89 -0.79 -13.28
C ASP A 333 15.58 -0.90 -12.47
N SER A 334 15.35 0.04 -11.55
CA SER A 334 14.20 -0.01 -10.65
C SER A 334 12.84 0.20 -11.33
N GLN A 335 12.75 0.22 -12.67
CA GLN A 335 11.51 0.50 -13.39
C GLN A 335 11.27 -0.35 -14.67
N LYS A 336 12.23 -1.17 -15.14
CA LYS A 336 12.12 -1.93 -16.41
C LYS A 336 12.66 -3.36 -16.36
N GLY A 337 11.99 -4.28 -17.08
CA GLY A 337 12.42 -5.67 -17.26
C GLY A 337 11.70 -6.69 -16.37
N ILE A 338 10.74 -6.27 -15.56
CA ILE A 338 9.89 -7.13 -14.74
C ILE A 338 8.96 -7.96 -15.61
N PHE A 339 8.35 -7.36 -16.64
CA PHE A 339 7.49 -8.11 -17.57
C PHE A 339 8.30 -9.18 -18.30
N SER A 340 9.53 -8.85 -18.71
CA SER A 340 10.45 -9.83 -19.30
C SER A 340 10.75 -10.98 -18.34
N ALA A 341 11.12 -10.67 -17.09
CA ALA A 341 11.39 -11.68 -16.06
C ALA A 341 10.18 -12.55 -15.76
N ARG A 342 8.99 -11.94 -15.64
CA ARG A 342 7.72 -12.64 -15.44
C ARG A 342 7.41 -13.59 -16.59
N ARG A 343 7.44 -13.13 -17.83
CA ARG A 343 7.15 -13.96 -19.01
C ARG A 343 8.13 -15.12 -19.12
N GLN A 344 9.42 -14.85 -18.99
CA GLN A 344 10.45 -15.90 -19.03
C GLN A 344 10.29 -16.92 -17.90
N PHE A 345 9.90 -16.50 -16.69
CA PHE A 345 9.60 -17.44 -15.60
C PHE A 345 8.37 -18.30 -15.91
N ILE A 346 7.29 -17.70 -16.42
CA ILE A 346 6.07 -18.43 -16.78
C ILE A 346 6.37 -19.46 -17.88
N GLU A 347 7.18 -19.10 -18.88
CA GLU A 347 7.66 -20.03 -19.92
C GLU A 347 8.52 -21.15 -19.33
N PHE A 348 9.47 -20.83 -18.46
CA PHE A 348 10.27 -21.81 -17.74
C PHE A 348 9.39 -22.78 -16.93
N TYR A 349 8.44 -22.25 -16.16
CA TYR A 349 7.54 -23.04 -15.33
C TYR A 349 6.68 -24.00 -16.16
N LYS A 350 6.16 -23.53 -17.31
CA LYS A 350 5.48 -24.39 -18.29
C LYS A 350 6.39 -25.48 -18.84
N SER A 351 7.66 -25.15 -19.14
CA SER A 351 8.64 -26.13 -19.64
C SER A 351 8.97 -27.22 -18.63
N THR A 352 8.80 -26.96 -17.33
CA THR A 352 8.96 -27.94 -16.24
C THR A 352 7.70 -28.77 -15.97
N GLY A 353 6.65 -28.63 -16.79
CA GLY A 353 5.38 -29.35 -16.65
C GLY A 353 4.33 -28.63 -15.80
N GLY A 354 4.59 -27.39 -15.34
CA GLY A 354 3.63 -26.57 -14.62
C GLY A 354 2.55 -25.99 -15.54
N ASN A 355 1.40 -25.65 -14.96
CA ASN A 355 0.28 -25.05 -15.69
C ASN A 355 0.04 -23.60 -15.26
N GLU A 356 -0.20 -22.70 -16.21
CA GLU A 356 -0.52 -21.29 -15.93
C GLU A 356 -1.79 -21.13 -15.09
N ALA A 357 -2.75 -22.06 -15.20
CA ALA A 357 -3.93 -22.08 -14.34
C ALA A 357 -3.58 -22.16 -12.84
N GLU A 358 -2.43 -22.73 -12.47
CA GLU A 358 -1.94 -22.80 -11.09
C GLU A 358 -1.59 -21.42 -10.53
N LEU A 359 -1.25 -20.45 -11.38
CA LEU A 359 -1.00 -19.06 -10.99
C LEU A 359 -2.26 -18.39 -10.45
N PHE A 360 -3.42 -18.74 -11.01
CA PHE A 360 -4.73 -18.20 -10.61
C PHE A 360 -5.30 -18.89 -9.36
N GLN A 361 -4.78 -20.09 -9.03
CA GLN A 361 -5.22 -20.88 -7.88
C GLN A 361 -4.33 -20.67 -6.64
N GLN A 362 -3.27 -19.88 -6.76
CA GLN A 362 -2.39 -19.57 -5.64
C GLN A 362 -3.17 -18.94 -4.49
N LYS A 363 -2.83 -19.36 -3.27
CA LYS A 363 -3.33 -18.76 -2.04
C LYS A 363 -2.14 -18.24 -1.27
N PRO A 364 -2.27 -17.07 -0.61
CA PRO A 364 -1.21 -16.61 0.27
C PRO A 364 -1.07 -17.60 1.43
N VAL A 365 0.16 -17.99 1.72
CA VAL A 365 0.48 -18.78 2.91
C VAL A 365 0.29 -17.89 4.13
N LYS A 366 -0.42 -18.40 5.14
CA LYS A 366 -0.52 -17.73 6.44
C LYS A 366 0.86 -17.79 7.10
N ALA A 367 1.58 -16.68 7.08
CA ALA A 367 2.85 -16.57 7.80
C ALA A 367 2.59 -16.58 9.31
N LYS A 368 3.25 -17.51 10.01
CA LYS A 368 3.37 -17.55 11.47
C LYS A 368 4.68 -16.87 11.85
N VAL A 369 4.66 -16.02 12.86
CA VAL A 369 5.83 -15.20 13.23
C VAL A 369 6.24 -15.52 14.66
N LEU A 370 7.49 -15.91 14.85
CA LEU A 370 8.14 -16.07 16.15
C LEU A 370 9.06 -14.87 16.40
N LEU A 371 8.77 -14.07 17.43
CA LEU A 371 9.66 -13.00 17.90
C LEU A 371 10.40 -13.44 19.17
N ILE A 372 11.72 -13.42 19.13
CA ILE A 372 12.58 -13.72 20.29
C ILE A 372 13.33 -12.46 20.71
N LEU A 373 13.22 -12.10 21.98
CA LEU A 373 13.97 -11.00 22.58
C LEU A 373 15.28 -11.52 23.19
N ALA A 374 16.38 -11.34 22.47
CA ALA A 374 17.71 -11.72 22.92
C ALA A 374 18.41 -10.52 23.60
N THR A 375 19.24 -10.78 24.61
CA THR A 375 20.16 -9.79 25.22
C THR A 375 19.50 -8.54 25.84
N PHE A 376 18.73 -8.72 26.91
CA PHE A 376 18.21 -7.66 27.79
C PHE A 376 18.23 -8.17 29.24
N PRO A 377 18.21 -7.28 30.26
CA PRO A 377 17.87 -7.69 31.62
C PRO A 377 16.48 -8.35 31.64
N ASP A 378 16.31 -9.43 32.40
CA ASP A 378 15.08 -10.25 32.40
C ASP A 378 13.81 -9.40 32.63
N VAL A 379 13.85 -8.46 33.57
CA VAL A 379 12.74 -7.53 33.85
C VAL A 379 12.32 -6.73 32.61
N VAL A 380 13.28 -6.29 31.79
CA VAL A 380 13.01 -5.53 30.57
C VAL A 380 12.44 -6.43 29.47
N LYS A 381 12.94 -7.67 29.33
CA LYS A 381 12.39 -8.66 28.39
C LYS A 381 10.94 -8.97 28.72
N THR A 382 10.67 -9.34 29.97
CA THR A 382 9.32 -9.68 30.42
C THR A 382 8.36 -8.50 30.21
N THR A 383 8.80 -7.27 30.51
CA THR A 383 7.98 -6.05 30.32
C THR A 383 7.69 -5.78 28.84
N LEU A 384 8.69 -5.85 27.97
CA LEU A 384 8.52 -5.65 26.52
C LEU A 384 7.60 -6.69 25.90
N LEU A 385 7.84 -7.97 26.22
CA LEU A 385 7.03 -9.08 25.72
C LEU A 385 5.58 -8.98 26.19
N GLN A 386 5.35 -8.70 27.48
CA GLN A 386 3.99 -8.53 27.98
C GLN A 386 3.28 -7.35 27.33
N ALA A 387 3.98 -6.23 27.10
CA ALA A 387 3.41 -5.09 26.40
C ALA A 387 3.04 -5.43 24.94
N LEU A 388 3.88 -6.17 24.22
CA LEU A 388 3.58 -6.62 22.85
C LEU A 388 2.39 -7.58 22.81
N SER A 389 2.30 -8.53 23.76
CA SER A 389 1.16 -9.43 23.89
C SER A 389 -0.14 -8.66 24.16
N ASN A 390 -0.11 -7.66 25.05
CA ASN A 390 -1.29 -6.85 25.36
C ASN A 390 -1.72 -5.95 24.18
N LEU A 391 -0.75 -5.35 23.47
CA LEU A 391 -1.03 -4.43 22.36
C LEU A 391 -1.62 -5.13 21.13
N PHE A 392 -1.16 -6.36 20.84
CA PHE A 392 -1.48 -7.03 19.59
C PHE A 392 -2.16 -8.40 19.76
N GLY A 393 -2.38 -8.85 20.99
CA GLY A 393 -2.93 -10.18 21.27
C GLY A 393 -1.98 -11.32 20.89
N PHE A 394 -0.67 -11.10 20.91
CA PHE A 394 0.32 -12.14 20.56
C PHE A 394 0.38 -13.24 21.61
N GLY A 395 0.60 -14.48 21.16
CA GLY A 395 0.85 -15.61 22.05
C GLY A 395 2.18 -15.41 22.78
N LEU A 396 2.18 -15.41 24.10
CA LEU A 396 3.37 -15.13 24.92
C LEU A 396 3.86 -16.39 25.61
N VAL A 397 5.12 -16.77 25.35
CA VAL A 397 5.81 -17.85 26.06
C VAL A 397 6.87 -17.25 26.98
N LYS A 398 6.67 -17.38 28.30
CA LYS A 398 7.63 -16.96 29.33
C LYS A 398 8.49 -18.16 29.73
N ASN A 399 9.77 -17.92 29.99
CA ASN A 399 10.66 -18.96 30.48
C ASN A 399 10.52 -19.07 32.01
N SER A 400 9.96 -20.17 32.51
CA SER A 400 9.87 -20.40 33.96
C SER A 400 11.16 -21.06 34.45
N LYS A 401 11.79 -20.50 35.50
CA LYS A 401 13.02 -21.05 36.12
C LYS A 401 12.85 -22.47 36.71
N THR A 402 11.66 -23.06 36.62
CA THR A 402 11.26 -24.29 37.30
C THR A 402 11.23 -25.53 36.41
N GLU A 403 11.42 -25.43 35.09
CA GLU A 403 11.44 -26.60 34.21
C GLU A 403 12.83 -26.89 33.65
N THR A 404 13.33 -28.07 34.00
CA THR A 404 14.70 -28.54 33.83
C THR A 404 15.11 -28.88 32.38
N HIS A 405 14.39 -28.47 31.33
CA HIS A 405 14.81 -28.75 29.95
C HIS A 405 14.43 -27.64 28.96
N GLN A 406 15.44 -27.08 28.26
CA GLN A 406 15.28 -26.18 27.10
C GLN A 406 14.32 -26.73 26.01
N VAL A 407 14.06 -28.04 25.98
CA VAL A 407 13.12 -28.70 25.06
C VAL A 407 11.64 -28.31 25.33
N GLY A 408 11.29 -27.92 26.56
CA GLY A 408 9.91 -27.59 26.94
C GLY A 408 9.40 -26.27 26.36
N ILE A 409 10.26 -25.26 26.23
CA ILE A 409 9.86 -23.93 25.72
C ILE A 409 9.46 -24.00 24.25
N TYR A 410 10.20 -24.76 23.44
CA TYR A 410 9.96 -24.89 22.01
C TYR A 410 8.68 -25.70 21.71
N THR A 411 8.40 -26.74 22.49
CA THR A 411 7.12 -27.47 22.41
C THR A 411 5.94 -26.55 22.74
N THR A 412 6.11 -25.65 23.71
CA THR A 412 5.10 -24.65 24.08
C THR A 412 4.93 -23.58 22.99
N ILE A 413 6.03 -23.13 22.37
CA ILE A 413 5.96 -22.22 21.22
C ILE A 413 5.19 -22.86 20.06
N ALA A 414 5.44 -24.13 19.77
CA ALA A 414 4.75 -24.88 18.72
C ALA A 414 3.24 -24.91 18.94
N SER A 415 2.78 -25.27 20.14
CA SER A 415 1.35 -25.36 20.45
C SER A 415 0.66 -24.00 20.46
N MET A 416 1.38 -22.90 20.72
CA MET A 416 0.82 -21.56 20.61
C MET A 416 0.46 -21.19 19.17
N PHE A 417 1.17 -21.72 18.17
CA PHE A 417 0.85 -21.41 16.76
C PHE A 417 -0.48 -22.01 16.28
N ASP A 418 -1.08 -22.94 17.02
CA ASP A 418 -2.44 -23.43 16.75
C ASP A 418 -3.48 -22.31 16.91
N ASN A 419 -3.24 -21.37 17.84
CA ASN A 419 -4.19 -20.31 18.20
C ASN A 419 -3.72 -18.91 17.83
N TYR A 420 -2.41 -18.72 17.58
CA TYR A 420 -1.82 -17.41 17.35
C TYR A 420 -1.05 -17.37 16.02
N ASP A 421 -1.15 -16.25 15.31
CA ASP A 421 -0.33 -15.97 14.11
C ASP A 421 1.04 -15.36 14.46
N PHE A 422 1.13 -14.72 15.63
CA PHE A 422 2.35 -14.16 16.18
C PHE A 422 2.56 -14.75 17.58
N VAL A 423 3.70 -15.40 17.77
CA VAL A 423 4.16 -15.91 19.05
C VAL A 423 5.43 -15.16 19.43
N ILE A 424 5.50 -14.72 20.68
CA ILE A 424 6.65 -14.01 21.22
C ILE A 424 7.19 -14.82 22.41
N ALA A 425 8.50 -14.98 22.49
CA ALA A 425 9.12 -15.85 23.48
C ALA A 425 10.30 -15.17 24.21
N GLU A 426 10.38 -15.43 25.52
CA GLU A 426 11.50 -15.03 26.36
C GLU A 426 12.61 -16.07 26.32
N GLU A 427 13.84 -15.66 25.99
CA GLU A 427 14.98 -16.56 25.91
C GLU A 427 16.19 -15.97 26.66
N HIS A 428 16.79 -16.78 27.54
CA HIS A 428 17.91 -16.35 28.41
C HIS A 428 19.28 -16.69 27.84
N THR A 429 19.32 -17.46 26.75
CA THR A 429 20.56 -17.93 26.14
C THR A 429 21.28 -16.80 25.37
N SER A 430 22.62 -16.79 25.40
CA SER A 430 23.42 -15.80 24.66
C SER A 430 23.27 -16.00 23.14
N PHE A 431 23.30 -14.90 22.38
CA PHE A 431 23.04 -14.90 20.92
C PHE A 431 23.81 -15.96 20.09
N PRO A 432 25.09 -16.29 20.38
CA PRO A 432 25.80 -17.34 19.64
C PRO A 432 25.19 -18.74 19.85
N VAL A 433 24.87 -19.09 21.10
CA VAL A 433 24.29 -20.39 21.48
C VAL A 433 22.82 -20.48 21.05
N LEU A 434 22.12 -19.34 21.04
CA LEU A 434 20.77 -19.20 20.52
C LEU A 434 20.64 -19.72 19.08
N SER A 435 21.60 -19.40 18.20
CA SER A 435 21.51 -19.77 16.77
C SER A 435 21.68 -21.27 16.50
N GLU A 436 22.46 -21.99 17.31
CA GLU A 436 22.69 -23.43 17.14
C GLU A 436 21.53 -24.26 17.74
N THR A 437 21.07 -23.90 18.95
CA THR A 437 19.99 -24.64 19.64
C THR A 437 18.62 -24.43 19.00
N LEU A 438 18.26 -23.19 18.60
CA LEU A 438 17.00 -22.96 17.88
C LEU A 438 16.92 -23.75 16.58
N THR A 439 18.05 -24.03 15.94
CA THR A 439 18.07 -24.69 14.63
C THR A 439 17.71 -26.16 14.69
N ALA A 440 18.11 -26.87 15.75
CA ALA A 440 17.67 -28.24 15.96
C ALA A 440 16.19 -28.29 16.39
N ASP A 441 15.79 -27.41 17.30
CA ASP A 441 14.48 -27.50 17.95
C ASP A 441 13.35 -26.93 17.09
N VAL A 442 13.54 -25.80 16.39
CA VAL A 442 12.53 -25.24 15.47
C VAL A 442 12.30 -26.17 14.26
N LYS A 443 13.32 -26.88 13.79
CA LYS A 443 13.12 -27.92 12.76
C LYS A 443 12.27 -29.08 13.26
N SER A 444 12.43 -29.46 14.53
CA SER A 444 11.58 -30.49 15.14
C SER A 444 10.13 -30.00 15.29
N ILE A 445 9.93 -28.70 15.57
CA ILE A 445 8.60 -28.07 15.64
C ILE A 445 7.92 -28.07 14.27
N VAL A 446 8.60 -27.60 13.23
CA VAL A 446 8.05 -27.55 11.86
C VAL A 446 7.67 -28.95 11.39
N ARG A 447 8.54 -29.95 11.61
CA ARG A 447 8.28 -31.36 11.20
C ARG A 447 7.19 -32.08 12.01
N ASN A 448 6.91 -31.68 13.24
CA ASN A 448 5.98 -32.38 14.15
C ASN A 448 4.64 -31.66 14.37
N SER A 449 4.42 -30.51 13.73
CA SER A 449 3.20 -29.71 13.87
C SER A 449 2.42 -29.67 12.55
N SER A 450 1.18 -29.17 12.58
CA SER A 450 0.38 -28.92 11.37
C SER A 450 0.90 -27.75 10.50
N LEU A 451 2.13 -27.31 10.75
CA LEU A 451 2.78 -26.13 10.16
C LEU A 451 3.54 -26.44 8.86
N ASP A 452 3.53 -27.68 8.36
CA ASP A 452 4.25 -28.08 7.12
C ASP A 452 3.90 -27.20 5.89
N ASP A 453 2.70 -26.60 5.87
CA ASP A 453 2.24 -25.68 4.82
C ASP A 453 2.38 -24.18 5.17
N GLN A 454 3.00 -23.83 6.31
CA GLN A 454 3.05 -22.45 6.85
C GLN A 454 4.47 -21.89 6.87
N VAL A 455 4.63 -20.59 6.56
CA VAL A 455 5.93 -19.92 6.67
C VAL A 455 6.15 -19.46 8.11
N CYS A 456 7.01 -20.14 8.85
CA CYS A 456 7.49 -19.71 10.16
C CYS A 456 8.62 -18.68 10.01
N LYS A 457 8.44 -17.49 10.56
CA LYS A 457 9.42 -16.40 10.51
C LYS A 457 10.05 -16.15 11.87
N LEU A 458 11.37 -16.26 11.97
CA LEU A 458 12.08 -15.94 13.21
C LEU A 458 12.64 -14.51 13.18
N LEU A 459 12.10 -13.67 14.06
CA LEU A 459 12.56 -12.30 14.29
C LEU A 459 13.34 -12.28 15.61
N THR A 460 14.50 -11.64 15.63
CA THR A 460 15.26 -11.42 16.88
C THR A 460 15.38 -9.93 17.16
N ALA A 461 15.14 -9.52 18.40
CA ALA A 461 15.45 -8.16 18.84
C ALA A 461 16.69 -8.19 19.75
N LYS A 462 17.69 -7.32 19.51
CA LYS A 462 18.99 -7.35 20.19
C LYS A 462 19.48 -5.94 20.59
N CYS A 463 20.17 -5.87 21.72
CA CYS A 463 20.85 -4.68 22.23
C CYS A 463 22.35 -4.69 21.85
N THR A 464 22.84 -3.68 21.12
CA THR A 464 24.25 -3.60 20.71
C THR A 464 25.06 -2.63 21.56
N ALA A 465 25.78 -3.14 22.56
CA ALA A 465 26.91 -2.45 23.17
C ALA A 465 28.17 -3.27 22.88
N LYS A 466 28.94 -2.89 21.84
CA LYS A 466 30.20 -3.51 21.40
C LYS A 466 30.12 -4.98 20.94
N PHE A 467 29.66 -5.19 19.71
CA PHE A 467 30.09 -6.32 18.87
C PHE A 467 30.39 -5.79 17.47
N PRO A 468 31.36 -6.35 16.74
CA PRO A 468 31.61 -5.96 15.36
C PRO A 468 30.32 -6.10 14.55
N LYS A 469 30.05 -5.13 13.66
CA LYS A 469 28.95 -5.19 12.69
C LYS A 469 28.94 -6.58 12.06
N MET A 470 27.93 -7.39 12.33
CA MET A 470 27.66 -8.57 11.50
C MET A 470 27.24 -8.02 10.15
N THR A 471 28.22 -7.90 9.27
CA THR A 471 28.00 -7.68 7.85
C THR A 471 27.77 -9.06 7.24
N GLU A 472 26.77 -9.11 6.37
CA GLU A 472 26.31 -10.29 5.62
C GLU A 472 25.45 -11.28 6.42
N THR A 473 24.16 -11.28 6.11
CA THR A 473 23.25 -12.38 6.42
C THR A 473 22.30 -12.51 5.23
N GLU A 474 22.62 -13.47 4.38
CA GLU A 474 21.70 -14.06 3.43
C GLU A 474 20.51 -14.65 4.21
N CYS A 475 19.30 -14.25 3.85
CA CYS A 475 18.06 -14.74 4.47
C CYS A 475 17.75 -16.13 3.92
N PHE A 476 17.61 -17.14 4.77
CA PHE A 476 17.15 -18.48 4.38
C PHE A 476 15.86 -18.81 5.14
N GLU A 477 14.91 -19.43 4.44
CA GLU A 477 13.65 -19.89 5.02
C GLU A 477 13.89 -21.04 6.00
N LEU A 478 12.98 -21.19 6.98
CA LEU A 478 12.82 -22.40 7.77
C LEU A 478 12.31 -23.55 6.89
N ASP A 479 13.18 -24.09 6.05
CA ASP A 479 13.02 -25.39 5.42
C ASP A 479 13.63 -26.46 6.34
N ALA A 480 12.96 -27.61 6.47
CA ALA A 480 13.44 -28.78 7.18
C ALA A 480 14.84 -29.22 6.72
N GLU A 481 15.26 -28.82 5.51
CA GLU A 481 16.54 -29.12 4.87
C GLU A 481 17.62 -28.01 4.96
N SER A 482 17.33 -26.83 5.54
CA SER A 482 18.29 -25.69 5.59
C SER A 482 19.54 -25.93 6.46
N ARG A 483 20.69 -25.28 6.20
CA ARG A 483 21.94 -25.47 7.00
C ARG A 483 21.89 -24.79 8.38
N SER A 484 22.65 -25.32 9.34
CA SER A 484 22.53 -25.11 10.80
C SER A 484 22.70 -23.69 11.36
N ASN A 485 23.11 -22.68 10.58
CA ASN A 485 23.61 -21.41 11.14
C ASN A 485 22.85 -20.13 10.71
N ASN A 486 21.76 -20.20 9.92
CA ASN A 486 21.13 -19.00 9.32
C ASN A 486 19.59 -18.93 9.46
N LEU A 487 19.02 -19.18 10.64
CA LEU A 487 17.55 -19.18 10.83
C LEU A 487 16.90 -17.82 11.14
N ILE A 488 17.68 -16.77 11.38
CA ILE A 488 17.12 -15.46 11.76
C ILE A 488 16.75 -14.70 10.49
N GLU A 489 15.45 -14.54 10.23
CA GLU A 489 14.97 -13.82 9.05
C GLU A 489 15.20 -12.31 9.17
N THR A 490 15.01 -11.74 10.37
CA THR A 490 15.19 -10.30 10.61
C THR A 490 15.67 -9.99 12.02
N LEU A 491 16.52 -8.96 12.12
CA LEU A 491 17.02 -8.40 13.38
C LEU A 491 16.42 -7.01 13.61
N ILE A 492 15.79 -6.80 14.77
CA ILE A 492 15.38 -5.47 15.24
C ILE A 492 16.45 -4.98 16.23
N GLU A 493 17.19 -3.95 15.84
CA GLU A 493 18.21 -3.35 16.71
C GLU A 493 17.55 -2.42 17.72
N LEU A 494 17.88 -2.63 19.00
CA LEU A 494 17.37 -1.85 20.12
C LEU A 494 18.52 -1.13 20.82
N ASN A 495 18.23 0.04 21.36
CA ASN A 495 19.25 0.89 21.98
C ASN A 495 19.46 0.48 23.46
N PRO A 496 20.69 0.08 23.87
CA PRO A 496 21.01 -0.30 25.25
C PRO A 496 20.73 0.78 26.29
N VAL A 497 20.83 2.04 25.86
CA VAL A 497 20.85 3.21 26.75
C VAL A 497 19.46 3.81 26.93
N GLU A 498 18.51 3.41 26.07
CA GLU A 498 17.12 3.86 26.12
C GLU A 498 16.30 3.02 27.09
N ASP A 499 15.28 3.64 27.70
CA ASP A 499 14.31 2.93 28.54
C ASP A 499 13.45 1.96 27.70
N THR A 500 12.55 1.24 28.37
CA THR A 500 11.64 0.26 27.79
C THR A 500 10.71 0.88 26.74
N ILE A 501 10.33 2.16 26.89
CA ILE A 501 9.35 2.81 26.01
C ILE A 501 9.90 3.07 24.59
N PRO A 502 11.05 3.72 24.39
CA PRO A 502 11.62 3.91 23.06
C PRO A 502 11.94 2.59 22.35
N ASN A 503 12.40 1.59 23.11
CA ASN A 503 12.67 0.26 22.58
C ASN A 503 11.36 -0.45 22.16
N LEU A 504 10.28 -0.35 22.93
CA LEU A 504 8.96 -0.87 22.54
C LEU A 504 8.44 -0.16 21.27
N GLN A 505 8.56 1.16 21.19
CA GLN A 505 8.16 1.94 20.01
C GLN A 505 8.91 1.48 18.77
N THR A 506 10.20 1.19 18.90
CA THR A 506 11.04 0.67 17.82
C THR A 506 10.54 -0.69 17.35
N VAL A 507 10.31 -1.64 18.26
CA VAL A 507 9.77 -2.97 17.91
C VAL A 507 8.41 -2.86 17.24
N VAL A 508 7.48 -2.08 17.83
CA VAL A 508 6.14 -1.85 17.29
C VAL A 508 6.19 -1.26 15.87
N SER A 509 7.04 -0.26 15.66
CA SER A 509 7.21 0.41 14.37
C SER A 509 7.74 -0.56 13.31
N GLU A 510 8.79 -1.32 13.63
CA GLU A 510 9.38 -2.30 12.70
C GLU A 510 8.41 -3.45 12.39
N LEU A 511 7.70 -3.97 13.39
CA LEU A 511 6.66 -4.99 13.17
C LEU A 511 5.52 -4.48 12.29
N CYS A 512 5.02 -3.26 12.51
CA CYS A 512 3.96 -2.68 11.68
C CYS A 512 4.44 -2.39 10.25
N LYS A 513 5.72 -2.05 10.05
CA LYS A 513 6.32 -1.91 8.70
C LYS A 513 6.47 -3.25 7.99
N MET A 514 6.84 -4.30 8.72
CA MET A 514 7.05 -5.65 8.17
C MET A 514 5.73 -6.37 7.88
N PHE A 515 4.69 -6.10 8.68
CA PHE A 515 3.38 -6.75 8.58
C PHE A 515 2.23 -5.73 8.53
N PRO A 516 2.22 -4.81 7.55
CA PRO A 516 1.24 -3.72 7.48
C PRO A 516 -0.20 -4.20 7.23
N ASP A 517 -0.35 -5.43 6.72
CA ASP A 517 -1.65 -6.06 6.46
C ASP A 517 -2.14 -6.91 7.66
N LYS A 518 -1.31 -7.14 8.68
CA LYS A 518 -1.64 -7.95 9.87
C LYS A 518 -1.59 -7.19 11.19
N LEU A 519 -0.81 -6.11 11.27
CA LEU A 519 -0.60 -5.35 12.50
C LEU A 519 -0.99 -3.88 12.29
N GLU A 520 -1.84 -3.37 13.16
CA GLU A 520 -2.19 -1.94 13.18
C GLU A 520 -1.29 -1.19 14.15
N THR A 521 -0.77 -0.03 13.75
CA THR A 521 0.02 0.80 14.66
C THR A 521 -0.87 1.26 15.84
N PRO A 522 -0.54 0.91 17.09
CA PRO A 522 -1.40 1.23 18.22
C PRO A 522 -1.57 2.74 18.39
N ASP A 523 -2.82 3.15 18.54
CA ASP A 523 -3.20 4.54 18.73
C ASP A 523 -2.97 4.94 20.21
N ILE A 524 -1.75 5.37 20.57
CA ILE A 524 -1.45 6.05 21.85
C ILE A 524 -1.57 5.19 23.13
N GLU A 525 -1.85 3.89 23.06
CA GLU A 525 -1.88 3.07 24.30
C GLU A 525 -0.51 2.62 24.80
N LEU A 526 0.61 2.93 24.14
CA LEU A 526 1.92 2.41 24.57
C LEU A 526 2.30 2.82 26.00
N ASN A 527 2.06 4.07 26.38
CA ASN A 527 2.43 4.56 27.72
C ASN A 527 1.50 4.00 28.81
N GLN A 528 0.19 3.95 28.56
CA GLN A 528 -0.80 3.38 29.48
C GLN A 528 -0.64 1.86 29.62
N THR A 529 -0.37 1.17 28.51
CA THR A 529 -0.08 -0.27 28.50
C THR A 529 1.18 -0.55 29.29
N LEU A 530 2.26 0.22 29.10
CA LEU A 530 3.49 0.06 29.88
C LEU A 530 3.32 0.40 31.36
N GLU A 531 2.51 1.40 31.72
CA GLU A 531 2.16 1.69 33.11
C GLU A 531 1.38 0.53 33.74
N SER A 532 0.39 -0.03 33.03
CA SER A 532 -0.35 -1.20 33.49
C SER A 532 0.54 -2.45 33.64
N VAL A 533 1.48 -2.66 32.71
CA VAL A 533 2.42 -3.77 32.75
C VAL A 533 3.45 -3.58 33.88
N ARG A 534 3.95 -2.36 34.12
CA ARG A 534 4.84 -2.05 35.25
C ARG A 534 4.16 -2.26 36.60
N GLN A 535 2.87 -1.92 36.72
CA GLN A 535 2.07 -2.18 37.93
C GLN A 535 1.78 -3.66 38.17
N THR A 536 1.77 -4.48 37.11
CA THR A 536 1.52 -5.93 37.19
C THR A 536 2.82 -6.74 37.34
N ALA A 537 3.97 -6.15 37.02
CA ALA A 537 5.30 -6.77 37.11
C ALA A 537 6.07 -6.42 38.41
N GLN A 538 5.60 -5.45 39.19
CA GLN A 538 5.99 -5.22 40.59
C GLN A 538 5.16 -6.11 41.51
#